data_AF-R0GHL8-F1
#
_entry.id   AF-R0GHL8-F1
#
_cell.length_a   1.000
_cell.length_b   1.000
_cell.length_c   1.000
_cell.angle_alpha   90.00
_cell.angle_beta   90.00
_cell.angle_gamma   90.00
#
_symmetry.space_group_name_H-M   'P 1'
#
loop_
_entity.id
_entity.type
_entity.pdbx_description
1 polymer ?
#
loop_
_entity_poly.entity_id
_entity_poly.type
_entity_poly.pdbx_seq_one_letter_code
_entity_poly.pdbx_strand_id
1 'polypeptide(L)'
;MLLRSFRTVELLRRISTSSVSGYRPSPPFLQRFNGDVQSYFPSHTPRFCYSISVNPQNENRQYTTASAPVFSKRASKRKISRRRHAGKSQSNSPAADAVDLALDSVVKIFTVSTSPSYFLPWQNKSQRESMGSGFVISGRRIITNAHVVADHSFVLVRKHGSSIKHRAEVQAVGHECDLAILVVDSEVFWEGMNSLELGDIPFLQEAVAVVGYPQGGDNISVTTGVVSRVEPTQYVHGATQLMAIQIDAAINPGNSGGPAIMGNKVAGVAFQNLSGAENIGYIIPTPVIKHFITGVEECGKYIGFCAMGVSCQPMENAQLRRGFQMSPEMTGVLISKINPLSDAHRILKKDDVILSFDNVSIANDGTVPFRNRERITFDYLVSMKKPDETALVKVLREGKEHEFSITLKPLQPLVPVHQFDQLPSYYIFAGFVFVPLTQPYLHEYGEDWYNTSPRSLCMRALKDLPKKAGQQLVIVSQVLMDDINTGYERLAELQVKKVNGVEVDNLRHLCQLIENCNTEELRLDLDDDERVIILNYQSAKIATSLILKRHRIASAISSDLLIEQNPVTELASCSAV
;
A
#
# COMPACT_ATOMS: atom_id res chain seq x y z
N MET A 1 2.16 11.87 -1.43
CA MET A 1 3.05 12.65 -2.32
C MET A 1 2.31 13.86 -2.94
N LEU A 2 1.58 14.64 -2.13
CA LEU A 2 0.51 15.56 -2.60
C LEU A 2 0.82 17.06 -2.41
N LEU A 3 2.09 17.44 -2.20
CA LEU A 3 2.46 18.84 -1.89
C LEU A 3 3.39 19.53 -2.91
N ARG A 4 3.53 18.98 -4.13
CA ARG A 4 4.34 19.60 -5.19
C ARG A 4 3.55 19.81 -6.47
N SER A 5 2.60 20.75 -6.47
CA SER A 5 2.07 21.28 -7.74
C SER A 5 1.52 22.73 -7.69
N PHE A 6 1.82 23.50 -6.66
CA PHE A 6 1.32 24.89 -6.54
C PHE A 6 2.32 25.99 -6.95
N ARG A 7 3.37 25.69 -7.73
CA ARG A 7 4.37 26.70 -8.13
C ARG A 7 4.57 26.93 -9.63
N THR A 8 3.64 26.50 -10.48
CA THR A 8 3.77 26.69 -11.94
C THR A 8 2.51 27.26 -12.60
N VAL A 9 1.87 28.29 -12.01
CA VAL A 9 0.71 28.98 -12.64
C VAL A 9 0.86 30.51 -12.69
N GLU A 10 2.04 31.07 -12.39
CA GLU A 10 2.23 32.54 -12.30
C GLU A 10 3.18 33.14 -13.35
N LEU A 11 3.24 32.58 -14.57
CA LEU A 11 4.06 33.17 -15.64
C LEU A 11 3.46 33.18 -17.06
N LEU A 12 2.14 33.03 -17.23
CA LEU A 12 1.48 33.16 -18.54
C LEU A 12 0.12 33.87 -18.48
N ARG A 13 0.10 35.07 -17.89
CA ARG A 13 -1.05 35.99 -17.95
C ARG A 13 -0.64 37.42 -18.26
N ARG A 14 0.01 37.63 -19.40
CA ARG A 14 0.02 38.93 -20.09
C ARG A 14 -0.05 38.70 -21.61
N ILE A 15 -0.92 39.49 -22.23
CA ILE A 15 -1.12 39.69 -23.68
C ILE A 15 -2.12 38.71 -24.34
N SER A 16 -3.41 39.07 -24.35
CA SER A 16 -4.11 39.36 -25.62
C SER A 16 -5.50 39.99 -25.37
N THR A 17 -5.68 41.21 -25.88
CA THR A 17 -6.98 41.79 -26.24
C THR A 17 -6.75 42.71 -27.43
N SER A 18 -7.15 42.28 -28.63
CA SER A 18 -7.78 43.15 -29.64
C SER A 18 -8.14 42.35 -30.89
N SER A 19 -9.37 42.58 -31.31
CA SER A 19 -10.19 42.02 -32.37
C SER A 19 -9.89 42.53 -33.79
N VAL A 20 -10.38 41.76 -34.80
CA VAL A 20 -11.14 42.18 -36.01
C VAL A 20 -10.59 41.72 -37.39
N SER A 21 -11.41 40.86 -38.03
CA SER A 21 -11.80 40.66 -39.45
C SER A 21 -10.80 40.50 -40.61
N GLY A 22 -11.09 39.54 -41.52
CA GLY A 22 -10.74 39.62 -42.94
C GLY A 22 -10.79 38.29 -43.71
N TYR A 23 -11.75 38.16 -44.64
CA TYR A 23 -12.05 37.02 -45.52
C TYR A 23 -11.08 36.88 -46.73
N ARG A 24 -10.66 35.65 -47.12
CA ARG A 24 -10.83 34.99 -48.46
C ARG A 24 -9.91 33.74 -48.68
N PRO A 25 -10.25 32.78 -49.58
CA PRO A 25 -9.67 31.43 -49.62
C PRO A 25 -8.90 31.01 -50.91
N SER A 26 -8.20 29.85 -50.81
CA SER A 26 -7.67 28.88 -51.84
C SER A 26 -6.33 29.18 -52.55
N PRO A 27 -5.58 28.19 -53.13
CA PRO A 27 -5.79 26.71 -53.24
C PRO A 27 -4.51 25.84 -52.95
N PRO A 28 -4.53 24.49 -53.14
CA PRO A 28 -3.48 23.56 -52.69
C PRO A 28 -2.46 23.21 -53.79
N PHE A 29 -1.23 22.82 -53.41
CA PHE A 29 -0.23 22.27 -54.33
C PHE A 29 0.02 20.78 -54.08
N LEU A 30 -0.30 20.00 -55.11
CA LEU A 30 0.04 18.60 -55.33
C LEU A 30 1.26 18.56 -56.25
N GLN A 31 2.29 17.77 -55.93
CA GLN A 31 3.20 17.24 -56.94
C GLN A 31 3.74 15.86 -56.54
N ARG A 32 3.29 14.85 -57.28
CA ARG A 32 3.98 13.57 -57.48
C ARG A 32 5.08 13.79 -58.52
N PHE A 33 6.21 13.09 -58.41
CA PHE A 33 6.83 12.39 -59.54
C PHE A 33 7.73 11.24 -59.06
N ASN A 34 7.58 10.12 -59.76
CA ASN A 34 8.32 8.86 -59.66
C ASN A 34 9.78 8.99 -60.13
N GLY A 35 10.64 8.05 -59.74
CA GLY A 35 11.95 7.82 -60.34
C GLY A 35 12.73 6.69 -59.67
N ASP A 36 12.80 5.56 -60.35
CA ASP A 36 13.27 4.23 -59.92
C ASP A 36 14.80 4.03 -59.81
N VAL A 37 15.15 3.11 -58.89
CA VAL A 37 16.20 2.05 -58.95
C VAL A 37 17.69 2.44 -58.93
N GLN A 38 18.40 2.08 -57.85
CA GLN A 38 19.49 1.08 -57.89
C GLN A 38 19.90 0.57 -56.50
N SER A 39 20.08 -0.74 -56.43
CA SER A 39 20.43 -1.63 -55.32
C SER A 39 21.86 -1.45 -54.78
N TYR A 40 22.06 -1.55 -53.46
CA TYR A 40 23.24 -2.17 -52.83
C TYR A 40 22.92 -2.57 -51.36
N PHE A 41 23.04 -3.87 -51.04
CA PHE A 41 23.19 -4.40 -49.68
C PHE A 41 24.65 -4.20 -49.23
N PRO A 42 24.97 -4.01 -47.93
CA PRO A 42 25.09 -5.17 -47.03
C PRO A 42 24.69 -4.94 -45.55
N SER A 43 24.54 -6.09 -44.89
CA SER A 43 24.51 -6.36 -43.45
C SER A 43 25.59 -5.65 -42.62
N HIS A 44 25.28 -5.26 -41.38
CA HIS A 44 25.99 -5.73 -40.17
C HIS A 44 25.41 -5.13 -38.88
N THR A 45 25.32 -6.00 -37.87
CA THR A 45 25.20 -5.73 -36.41
C THR A 45 26.24 -4.74 -35.89
N PRO A 46 26.01 -4.14 -34.69
CA PRO A 46 27.05 -4.24 -33.67
C PRO A 46 26.53 -4.53 -32.25
N ARG A 47 27.18 -5.51 -31.61
CA ARG A 47 27.56 -5.43 -30.19
C ARG A 47 28.80 -4.54 -30.11
N PHE A 48 28.96 -3.71 -29.08
CA PHE A 48 30.21 -3.64 -28.29
C PHE A 48 30.06 -2.76 -27.05
N CYS A 49 30.71 -3.25 -25.99
CA CYS A 49 31.00 -2.62 -24.71
C CYS A 49 31.63 -1.23 -24.85
N TYR A 50 31.46 -0.39 -23.81
CA TYR A 50 32.46 0.61 -23.47
C TYR A 50 32.91 0.51 -22.01
N SER A 51 34.23 0.46 -21.91
CA SER A 51 35.09 0.47 -20.76
C SER A 51 35.29 1.86 -20.17
N ILE A 52 35.74 1.84 -18.91
CA ILE A 52 36.24 2.92 -18.07
C ILE A 52 37.26 3.83 -18.81
N SER A 53 37.11 5.15 -18.62
CA SER A 53 38.15 6.14 -18.93
C SER A 53 38.30 7.14 -17.78
N VAL A 54 39.48 7.11 -17.17
CA VAL A 54 39.99 8.05 -16.16
C VAL A 54 40.83 9.11 -16.88
N ASN A 55 40.67 10.37 -16.48
CA ASN A 55 41.34 11.54 -17.05
C ASN A 55 42.63 11.87 -16.26
N PRO A 56 43.80 12.09 -16.89
CA PRO A 56 44.94 12.70 -16.22
C PRO A 56 45.47 13.93 -16.95
N GLN A 57 45.70 15.05 -16.24
CA GLN A 57 46.79 16.01 -16.46
C GLN A 57 47.02 16.86 -15.20
N ASN A 58 48.19 16.72 -14.56
CA ASN A 58 49.25 17.74 -14.58
C ASN A 58 50.44 17.34 -13.70
N GLU A 59 51.61 17.24 -14.34
CA GLU A 59 52.93 17.09 -13.73
C GLU A 59 53.52 18.47 -13.36
N ASN A 60 54.15 18.58 -12.19
CA ASN A 60 55.56 18.96 -12.02
C ASN A 60 55.84 19.43 -10.58
N ARG A 61 56.66 18.66 -9.85
CA ARG A 61 57.94 19.12 -9.29
C ARG A 61 58.68 17.99 -8.56
N GLN A 62 59.98 17.93 -8.86
CA GLN A 62 60.97 16.93 -8.47
C GLN A 62 61.51 17.08 -7.04
N TYR A 63 61.72 15.91 -6.43
CA TYR A 63 62.82 15.43 -5.57
C TYR A 63 63.52 16.35 -4.56
N THR A 64 63.58 15.87 -3.30
CA THR A 64 64.84 15.67 -2.57
C THR A 64 64.65 14.67 -1.41
N THR A 65 65.61 13.76 -1.28
CA THR A 65 65.73 12.68 -0.30
C THR A 65 66.63 13.12 0.87
N ALA A 66 66.35 12.70 2.11
CA ALA A 66 67.37 12.48 3.16
C ALA A 66 66.81 11.80 4.44
N SER A 67 67.25 10.56 4.66
CA SER A 67 67.76 9.93 5.89
C SER A 67 67.15 10.17 7.29
N ALA A 68 66.88 9.06 7.96
CA ALA A 68 66.64 8.89 9.40
C ALA A 68 67.85 9.22 10.30
N PRO A 69 67.63 9.29 11.63
CA PRO A 69 68.46 8.47 12.50
C PRO A 69 67.70 7.70 13.60
N VAL A 70 68.26 6.53 13.91
CA VAL A 70 68.01 5.69 15.09
C VAL A 70 68.77 6.25 16.28
N PHE A 71 68.21 6.28 17.52
CA PHE A 71 68.97 5.93 18.74
C PHE A 71 68.10 5.70 20.01
N SER A 72 68.36 4.54 20.62
CA SER A 72 68.26 4.06 22.02
C SER A 72 67.04 4.26 22.93
N LYS A 73 66.63 3.11 23.48
CA LYS A 73 65.82 2.85 24.68
C LYS A 73 66.39 3.47 25.96
N ARG A 74 65.49 3.93 26.85
CA ARG A 74 65.66 3.79 28.31
C ARG A 74 64.30 3.57 28.99
N ALA A 75 64.23 2.49 29.76
CA ALA A 75 63.10 2.10 30.58
C ALA A 75 63.11 2.84 31.93
N SER A 76 61.93 3.15 32.46
CA SER A 76 61.73 3.41 33.89
C SER A 76 60.34 2.96 34.31
N LYS A 77 60.30 1.93 35.15
CA LYS A 77 59.11 1.43 35.85
C LYS A 77 58.77 2.38 37.00
N ARG A 78 57.51 2.83 37.10
CA ARG A 78 56.93 3.27 38.38
C ARG A 78 55.53 2.67 38.54
N LYS A 79 55.40 1.77 39.52
CA LYS A 79 54.14 1.31 40.10
C LYS A 79 53.53 2.45 40.92
N ILE A 80 52.25 2.73 40.72
CA ILE A 80 51.41 3.43 41.71
C ILE A 80 50.12 2.62 41.85
N SER A 81 49.96 2.04 43.03
CA SER A 81 48.69 1.52 43.52
C SER A 81 47.81 2.68 43.96
N ARG A 82 46.53 2.67 43.58
CA ARG A 82 45.46 3.39 44.30
C ARG A 82 44.12 2.72 44.01
N ARG A 83 43.65 1.96 44.99
CA ARG A 83 42.23 1.63 45.15
C ARG A 83 41.45 2.94 45.23
N ARG A 84 40.49 3.13 44.33
CA ARG A 84 39.37 4.04 44.55
C ARG A 84 38.09 3.23 44.38
N HIS A 85 37.36 3.06 45.47
CA HIS A 85 35.93 2.82 45.41
C HIS A 85 35.29 4.02 44.72
N ALA A 86 34.80 3.81 43.51
CA ALA A 86 33.85 4.69 42.86
C ALA A 86 32.52 3.96 42.87
N GLY A 87 31.54 4.51 43.62
CA GLY A 87 30.16 4.07 43.54
C GLY A 87 29.67 4.20 42.10
N LYS A 88 29.02 3.15 41.60
CA LYS A 88 28.28 3.21 40.35
C LYS A 88 27.08 4.15 40.57
N SER A 89 27.21 5.40 40.13
CA SER A 89 26.03 6.17 39.74
C SER A 89 25.56 5.60 38.40
N GLN A 90 24.56 4.72 38.42
CA GLN A 90 23.84 4.31 37.21
C GLN A 90 23.02 5.52 36.73
N SER A 91 23.59 6.30 35.82
CA SER A 91 22.82 7.03 34.85
C SER A 91 22.67 6.13 33.63
N ASN A 92 21.76 5.15 33.68
CA ASN A 92 21.43 4.36 32.49
C ASN A 92 20.77 5.31 31.48
N SER A 93 21.31 5.40 30.28
CA SER A 93 20.66 6.10 29.18
C SER A 93 19.50 5.25 28.67
N PRO A 94 18.38 5.83 28.23
CA PRO A 94 17.25 5.08 27.65
C PRO A 94 17.67 4.15 26.49
N ALA A 95 18.74 4.52 25.77
CA ALA A 95 19.34 3.71 24.72
C ALA A 95 19.95 2.40 25.25
N ALA A 96 20.63 2.43 26.41
CA ALA A 96 21.27 1.25 26.98
C ALA A 96 20.24 0.22 27.44
N ASP A 97 19.17 0.67 28.11
CA ASP A 97 18.09 -0.20 28.57
C ASP A 97 17.32 -0.81 27.37
N ALA A 98 17.12 -0.04 26.30
CA ALA A 98 16.50 -0.53 25.07
C ALA A 98 17.37 -1.55 24.32
N VAL A 99 18.70 -1.36 24.31
CA VAL A 99 19.64 -2.35 23.75
C VAL A 99 19.55 -3.65 24.53
N ASP A 100 19.64 -3.60 25.86
CA ASP A 100 19.62 -4.79 26.71
C ASP A 100 18.32 -5.60 26.53
N LEU A 101 17.17 -4.93 26.43
CA LEU A 101 15.88 -5.58 26.14
C LEU A 101 15.83 -6.20 24.73
N ALA A 102 16.49 -5.56 23.77
CA ALA A 102 16.42 -5.97 22.37
C ALA A 102 17.32 -7.15 22.02
N LEU A 103 18.46 -7.33 22.70
CA LEU A 103 19.42 -8.41 22.41
C LEU A 103 18.75 -9.79 22.39
N ASP A 104 17.82 -10.04 23.31
CA ASP A 104 17.15 -11.34 23.46
C ASP A 104 15.70 -11.36 22.95
N SER A 105 15.24 -10.28 22.30
CA SER A 105 13.83 -10.16 21.88
C SER A 105 13.65 -9.79 20.42
N VAL A 106 14.64 -9.15 19.79
CA VAL A 106 14.57 -8.66 18.40
C VAL A 106 15.25 -9.67 17.47
N VAL A 107 14.63 -9.91 16.32
CA VAL A 107 15.08 -10.87 15.32
C VAL A 107 15.19 -10.25 13.95
N LYS A 108 16.12 -10.77 13.16
CA LYS A 108 16.26 -10.41 11.75
C LYS A 108 15.41 -11.34 10.90
N ILE A 109 14.63 -10.77 9.99
CA ILE A 109 13.74 -11.50 9.08
C ILE A 109 14.36 -11.46 7.69
N PHE A 110 14.30 -12.60 7.01
CA PHE A 110 14.70 -12.77 5.62
C PHE A 110 13.50 -13.33 4.86
N THR A 111 13.09 -12.63 3.82
CA THR A 111 11.94 -13.01 3.02
C THR A 111 12.38 -13.22 1.59
N VAL A 112 11.97 -14.35 1.03
CA VAL A 112 11.98 -14.60 -0.41
C VAL A 112 10.57 -14.34 -0.91
N SER A 113 10.42 -13.36 -1.80
CA SER A 113 9.12 -12.93 -2.33
C SER A 113 9.04 -13.08 -3.84
N THR A 114 7.87 -13.44 -4.33
CA THR A 114 7.60 -13.64 -5.76
C THR A 114 6.23 -13.04 -6.11
N SER A 115 6.21 -11.74 -6.42
CA SER A 115 4.98 -11.04 -6.77
C SER A 115 4.44 -11.45 -8.15
N PRO A 116 3.12 -11.47 -8.35
CA PRO A 116 2.52 -11.76 -9.66
C PRO A 116 2.74 -10.61 -10.65
N SER A 117 2.65 -10.92 -11.95
CA SER A 117 2.46 -9.90 -13.00
C SER A 117 0.97 -9.63 -13.18
N TYR A 118 0.54 -8.38 -13.20
CA TYR A 118 -0.87 -8.04 -13.43
C TYR A 118 -1.23 -7.92 -14.91
N PHE A 119 -0.25 -7.63 -15.79
CA PHE A 119 -0.44 -7.71 -17.25
C PHE A 119 -0.45 -9.15 -17.76
N LEU A 120 0.34 -10.03 -17.15
CA LEU A 120 0.42 -11.45 -17.47
C LEU A 120 0.06 -12.27 -16.21
N PRO A 121 -1.23 -12.30 -15.81
CA PRO A 121 -1.68 -12.85 -14.52
C PRO A 121 -1.40 -14.34 -14.29
N TRP A 122 -1.05 -15.08 -15.35
CA TRP A 122 -0.56 -16.46 -15.26
C TRP A 122 0.95 -16.58 -14.99
N GLN A 123 1.67 -15.46 -14.81
CA GLN A 123 3.11 -15.42 -14.55
C GLN A 123 3.44 -14.66 -13.27
N ASN A 124 4.54 -15.08 -12.66
CA ASN A 124 5.18 -14.37 -11.58
C ASN A 124 6.36 -13.54 -12.09
N LYS A 125 6.65 -12.44 -11.40
CA LYS A 125 7.88 -11.67 -11.58
C LYS A 125 9.07 -12.46 -11.02
N SER A 126 10.29 -12.00 -11.34
CA SER A 126 11.50 -12.61 -10.79
C SER A 126 11.50 -12.56 -9.26
N GLN A 127 11.89 -13.68 -8.66
CA GLN A 127 12.08 -13.81 -7.22
C GLN A 127 13.02 -12.71 -6.69
N ARG A 128 12.69 -12.17 -5.53
CA ARG A 128 13.49 -11.18 -4.81
C ARG A 128 13.75 -11.63 -3.38
N GLU A 129 14.86 -11.17 -2.84
CA GLU A 129 15.18 -11.31 -1.42
C GLU A 129 15.09 -9.95 -0.74
N SER A 130 14.44 -9.92 0.41
CA SER A 130 14.36 -8.73 1.25
C SER A 130 14.67 -9.09 2.70
N MET A 131 14.95 -8.06 3.49
CA MET A 131 15.27 -8.18 4.90
C MET A 131 14.46 -7.16 5.70
N GLY A 132 14.08 -7.54 6.91
CA GLY A 132 13.43 -6.67 7.87
C GLY A 132 13.76 -7.08 9.29
N SER A 133 13.06 -6.44 10.23
CA SER A 133 13.18 -6.71 11.66
C SER A 133 11.85 -7.20 12.20
N GLY A 134 11.89 -7.92 13.31
CA GLY A 134 10.72 -8.29 14.08
C GLY A 134 11.08 -8.43 15.54
N PHE A 135 10.09 -8.60 16.41
CA PHE A 135 10.33 -8.85 17.83
C PHE A 135 9.32 -9.82 18.41
N VAL A 136 9.76 -10.53 19.45
CA VAL A 136 8.97 -11.52 20.15
C VAL A 136 7.94 -10.84 21.05
N ILE A 137 6.70 -11.31 20.97
CA ILE A 137 5.61 -10.99 21.89
C ILE A 137 5.17 -12.26 22.63
N SER A 138 4.27 -12.11 23.61
CA SER A 138 3.68 -13.24 24.33
C SER A 138 3.06 -14.27 23.38
N GLY A 139 3.08 -15.54 23.79
CA GLY A 139 2.46 -16.63 23.01
C GLY A 139 3.35 -17.19 21.90
N ARG A 140 4.67 -17.01 21.98
CA ARG A 140 5.65 -17.51 20.99
C ARG A 140 5.34 -17.03 19.57
N ARG A 141 5.13 -15.72 19.46
CA ARG A 141 4.83 -15.03 18.20
C ARG A 141 5.83 -13.92 17.98
N ILE A 142 6.09 -13.61 16.71
CA ILE A 142 6.93 -12.49 16.29
C ILE A 142 6.04 -11.50 15.55
N ILE A 143 6.11 -10.23 15.94
CA ILE A 143 5.48 -9.13 15.18
C ILE A 143 6.51 -8.55 14.22
N THR A 144 6.06 -8.27 13.01
CA THR A 144 6.82 -7.52 11.99
C THR A 144 5.86 -6.70 11.12
N ASN A 145 6.37 -6.02 10.09
CA ASN A 145 5.53 -5.36 9.11
C ASN A 145 5.01 -6.32 8.04
N ALA A 146 3.82 -6.04 7.50
CA ALA A 146 3.26 -6.81 6.40
C ALA A 146 4.12 -6.67 5.12
N HIS A 147 4.66 -5.49 4.83
CA HIS A 147 5.52 -5.31 3.65
C HIS A 147 6.85 -6.09 3.71
N VAL A 148 7.29 -6.51 4.90
CA VAL A 148 8.50 -7.35 5.06
C VAL A 148 8.22 -8.77 4.56
N VAL A 149 6.98 -9.22 4.62
CA VAL A 149 6.56 -10.59 4.26
C VAL A 149 5.54 -10.65 3.12
N ALA A 150 5.34 -9.54 2.40
CA ALA A 150 4.40 -9.51 1.28
C ALA A 150 4.88 -10.37 0.11
N ASP A 151 3.94 -11.12 -0.49
CA ASP A 151 4.15 -12.08 -1.58
C ASP A 151 5.24 -13.12 -1.25
N HIS A 152 5.36 -13.48 0.03
CA HIS A 152 6.39 -14.41 0.48
C HIS A 152 6.16 -15.82 -0.09
N SER A 153 7.26 -16.43 -0.51
CA SER A 153 7.35 -17.87 -0.82
C SER A 153 8.16 -18.62 0.23
N PHE A 154 9.02 -17.92 0.96
CA PHE A 154 9.82 -18.50 2.04
C PHE A 154 10.25 -17.42 3.04
N VAL A 155 10.12 -17.69 4.34
CA VAL A 155 10.50 -16.77 5.42
C VAL A 155 11.43 -17.46 6.40
N LEU A 156 12.53 -16.78 6.73
CA LEU A 156 13.48 -17.20 7.75
C LEU A 156 13.64 -16.10 8.81
N VAL A 157 13.92 -16.51 10.04
CA VAL A 157 14.26 -15.61 11.15
C VAL A 157 15.59 -16.00 11.77
N ARG A 158 16.31 -15.02 12.30
CA ARG A 158 17.60 -15.22 12.98
C ARG A 158 17.67 -14.38 14.25
N LYS A 159 18.04 -15.03 15.36
CA LYS A 159 18.31 -14.38 16.65
C LYS A 159 19.55 -13.50 16.57
N HIS A 160 19.64 -12.50 17.44
CA HIS A 160 20.90 -11.81 17.66
C HIS A 160 21.98 -12.78 18.16
N GLY A 161 23.23 -12.57 17.75
CA GLY A 161 24.37 -13.42 18.14
C GLY A 161 24.38 -14.84 17.59
N SER A 162 23.31 -15.30 16.94
CA SER A 162 23.22 -16.63 16.33
C SER A 162 23.51 -16.58 14.83
N SER A 163 24.25 -17.56 14.32
CA SER A 163 24.42 -17.79 12.88
C SER A 163 23.29 -18.62 12.27
N ILE A 164 22.44 -19.25 13.09
CA ILE A 164 21.42 -20.19 12.67
C ILE A 164 20.15 -19.45 12.27
N LYS A 165 19.70 -19.69 11.04
CA LYS A 165 18.38 -19.23 10.55
C LYS A 165 17.35 -20.32 10.80
N HIS A 166 16.20 -19.95 11.32
CA HIS A 166 15.06 -20.83 11.55
C HIS A 166 13.96 -20.49 10.55
N ARG A 167 13.25 -21.52 10.05
CA ARG A 167 12.07 -21.30 9.22
C ARG A 167 10.96 -20.69 10.06
N ALA A 168 10.31 -19.68 9.51
CA ALA A 168 9.11 -19.08 10.09
C ALA A 168 7.94 -19.23 9.13
N GLU A 169 6.74 -19.30 9.68
CA GLU A 169 5.49 -19.29 8.93
C GLU A 169 4.71 -18.02 9.24
N VAL A 170 4.04 -17.47 8.23
CA VAL A 170 3.20 -16.29 8.39
C VAL A 170 1.83 -16.74 8.88
N GLN A 171 1.52 -16.44 10.14
CA GLN A 171 0.24 -16.80 10.76
C GLN A 171 -0.89 -15.85 10.33
N ALA A 172 -0.61 -14.55 10.24
CA ALA A 172 -1.60 -13.55 9.83
C ALA A 172 -0.91 -12.31 9.24
N VAL A 173 -1.60 -11.65 8.30
CA VAL A 173 -1.14 -10.41 7.68
C VAL A 173 -2.29 -9.41 7.63
N GLY A 174 -2.04 -8.20 8.12
CA GLY A 174 -2.92 -7.04 8.00
C GLY A 174 -2.25 -5.97 7.16
N HIS A 175 -2.49 -5.99 5.84
CA HIS A 175 -1.86 -5.03 4.92
C HIS A 175 -2.26 -3.58 5.23
N GLU A 176 -3.52 -3.33 5.60
CA GLU A 176 -4.05 -1.99 5.92
C GLU A 176 -3.27 -1.31 7.06
N CYS A 177 -2.92 -2.07 8.10
CA CYS A 177 -2.12 -1.60 9.23
C CYS A 177 -0.63 -1.94 9.13
N ASP A 178 -0.19 -2.53 8.01
CA ASP A 178 1.19 -2.94 7.78
C ASP A 178 1.77 -3.81 8.93
N LEU A 179 1.03 -4.80 9.39
CA LEU A 179 1.45 -5.73 10.45
C LEU A 179 1.35 -7.19 10.01
N ALA A 180 2.26 -8.03 10.48
CA ALA A 180 2.21 -9.47 10.31
C ALA A 180 2.64 -10.21 11.59
N ILE A 181 2.07 -11.40 11.79
CA ILE A 181 2.43 -12.33 12.86
C ILE A 181 3.18 -13.50 12.24
N LEU A 182 4.38 -13.79 12.75
CA LEU A 182 5.15 -14.98 12.39
C LEU A 182 5.21 -15.96 13.57
N VAL A 183 5.25 -17.24 13.24
CA VAL A 183 5.46 -18.35 14.18
C VAL A 183 6.67 -19.19 13.74
N VAL A 184 7.31 -19.85 14.71
CA VAL A 184 8.50 -20.68 14.50
C VAL A 184 8.32 -21.98 15.29
N ASP A 185 8.36 -23.11 14.60
CA ASP A 185 8.14 -24.43 15.23
C ASP A 185 9.35 -24.91 16.06
N SER A 186 10.54 -24.41 15.75
CA SER A 186 11.78 -24.86 16.38
C SER A 186 11.87 -24.41 17.84
N GLU A 187 11.78 -25.33 18.79
CA GLU A 187 11.95 -25.04 20.24
C GLU A 187 13.29 -24.36 20.57
N VAL A 188 14.36 -24.77 19.88
CA VAL A 188 15.71 -24.19 20.03
C VAL A 188 15.74 -22.69 19.67
N PHE A 189 14.85 -22.24 18.80
CA PHE A 189 14.71 -20.82 18.52
C PHE A 189 14.22 -20.07 19.77
N TRP A 190 13.22 -20.60 20.48
CA TRP A 190 12.62 -19.96 21.65
C TRP A 190 13.49 -20.00 22.91
N GLU A 191 14.47 -20.89 22.99
CA GLU A 191 15.44 -20.91 24.08
C GLU A 191 16.20 -19.58 24.18
N GLY A 192 16.08 -18.94 25.34
CA GLY A 192 16.71 -17.65 25.65
C GLY A 192 16.00 -16.42 25.08
N MET A 193 14.88 -16.58 24.37
CA MET A 193 14.11 -15.44 23.85
C MET A 193 13.18 -14.86 24.92
N ASN A 194 13.15 -13.54 25.03
CA ASN A 194 12.25 -12.81 25.91
C ASN A 194 11.14 -12.13 25.09
N SER A 195 9.91 -12.16 25.62
CA SER A 195 8.79 -11.42 25.02
C SER A 195 8.77 -9.98 25.48
N LEU A 196 8.56 -9.05 24.55
CA LEU A 196 8.34 -7.64 24.88
C LEU A 196 6.87 -7.37 25.19
N GLU A 197 6.64 -6.54 26.22
CA GLU A 197 5.30 -6.08 26.58
C GLU A 197 4.91 -4.84 25.77
N LEU A 198 3.66 -4.81 25.29
CA LEU A 198 3.08 -3.64 24.64
C LEU A 198 2.68 -2.59 25.68
N GLY A 199 3.19 -1.37 25.52
CA GLY A 199 2.89 -0.23 26.38
C GLY A 199 1.69 0.61 25.91
N ASP A 200 1.68 1.85 26.37
CA ASP A 200 0.69 2.88 26.02
C ASP A 200 1.22 3.81 24.92
N ILE A 201 0.35 4.70 24.42
CA ILE A 201 0.73 5.70 23.42
C ILE A 201 1.63 6.76 24.08
N PRO A 202 2.87 6.95 23.61
CA PRO A 202 3.80 7.92 24.18
C PRO A 202 3.33 9.37 23.96
N PHE A 203 3.57 10.24 24.92
CA PHE A 203 3.30 11.68 24.81
C PHE A 203 4.34 12.39 23.94
N LEU A 204 4.00 13.60 23.45
CA LEU A 204 4.95 14.43 22.73
C LEU A 204 6.21 14.67 23.57
N GLN A 205 7.37 14.66 22.92
CA GLN A 205 8.71 14.80 23.50
C GLN A 205 9.19 13.62 24.37
N GLU A 206 8.40 12.55 24.54
CA GLU A 206 8.90 11.35 25.23
C GLU A 206 9.96 10.64 24.40
N ALA A 207 10.99 10.15 25.09
CA ALA A 207 12.11 9.46 24.46
C ALA A 207 11.70 8.07 23.98
N VAL A 208 12.09 7.76 22.75
CA VAL A 208 11.84 6.48 22.09
C VAL A 208 13.11 5.97 21.45
N ALA A 209 13.33 4.66 21.54
CA ALA A 209 14.46 3.97 20.92
C ALA A 209 13.93 2.92 19.94
N VAL A 210 14.27 3.06 18.67
CA VAL A 210 13.94 2.06 17.64
C VAL A 210 15.08 1.08 17.54
N VAL A 211 14.75 -0.21 17.60
CA VAL A 211 15.73 -1.29 17.52
C VAL A 211 15.44 -2.18 16.33
N GLY A 212 16.48 -2.53 15.56
CA GLY A 212 16.32 -3.38 14.39
C GLY A 212 17.65 -3.73 13.73
N TYR A 213 17.55 -4.29 12.52
CA TYR A 213 18.67 -4.69 11.69
C TYR A 213 18.71 -3.85 10.41
N PRO A 214 19.66 -2.91 10.28
CA PRO A 214 19.74 -2.08 9.09
C PRO A 214 20.11 -2.93 7.86
N GLN A 215 19.70 -2.46 6.68
CA GLN A 215 20.02 -3.12 5.42
C GLN A 215 21.53 -3.30 5.26
N GLY A 216 21.94 -4.51 4.86
CA GLY A 216 23.36 -4.87 4.64
C GLY A 216 24.17 -5.21 5.91
N GLY A 217 23.63 -4.99 7.11
CA GLY A 217 24.29 -5.31 8.38
C GLY A 217 23.65 -6.48 9.12
N ASP A 218 24.45 -7.29 9.83
CA ASP A 218 23.97 -8.43 10.63
C ASP A 218 23.89 -8.13 12.14
N ASN A 219 24.36 -6.96 12.55
CA ASN A 219 24.30 -6.49 13.92
C ASN A 219 23.04 -5.67 14.17
N ILE A 220 22.60 -5.66 15.42
CA ILE A 220 21.53 -4.77 15.88
C ILE A 220 21.99 -3.32 15.78
N SER A 221 21.09 -2.45 15.34
CA SER A 221 21.21 -1.00 15.37
C SER A 221 20.12 -0.42 16.25
N VAL A 222 20.47 0.62 17.00
CA VAL A 222 19.55 1.39 17.82
C VAL A 222 19.60 2.85 17.41
N THR A 223 18.44 3.40 17.06
CA THR A 223 18.27 4.83 16.80
C THR A 223 17.34 5.42 17.85
N THR A 224 17.78 6.48 18.52
CA THR A 224 16.98 7.15 19.55
C THR A 224 16.49 8.49 19.06
N GLY A 225 15.31 8.86 19.51
CA GLY A 225 14.70 10.15 19.26
C GLY A 225 13.61 10.42 20.27
N VAL A 226 12.72 11.34 19.93
CA VAL A 226 11.52 11.66 20.69
C VAL A 226 10.29 11.56 19.81
N VAL A 227 9.13 11.50 20.45
CA VAL A 227 7.84 11.62 19.77
C VAL A 227 7.62 13.06 19.32
N SER A 228 7.48 13.24 18.01
CA SER A 228 7.26 14.53 17.36
C SER A 228 5.77 14.83 17.17
N ARG A 229 4.97 13.80 16.86
CA ARG A 229 3.53 13.97 16.57
C ARG A 229 2.77 12.65 16.72
N VAL A 230 1.47 12.72 17.00
CA VAL A 230 0.53 11.60 16.85
C VAL A 230 -0.61 12.07 15.96
N GLU A 231 -0.74 11.48 14.78
CA GLU A 231 -1.78 11.86 13.81
C GLU A 231 -2.16 10.71 12.89
N PRO A 232 -3.35 10.75 12.27
CA PRO A 232 -3.70 9.82 11.20
C PRO A 232 -2.77 10.04 10.02
N THR A 233 -2.08 8.98 9.62
CA THR A 233 -1.13 9.00 8.51
C THR A 233 -1.56 7.96 7.48
N GLN A 234 -1.25 8.23 6.20
CA GLN A 234 -1.47 7.24 5.15
C GLN A 234 -0.43 6.12 5.27
N TYR A 235 -0.90 4.91 5.57
CA TYR A 235 -0.10 3.69 5.53
C TYR A 235 0.11 3.32 4.07
N VAL A 236 1.34 3.47 3.55
CA VAL A 236 1.58 3.30 2.10
C VAL A 236 1.33 1.87 1.63
N HIS A 237 1.68 0.87 2.45
CA HIS A 237 1.44 -0.53 2.14
C HIS A 237 -0.05 -0.91 2.14
N GLY A 238 -0.84 -0.25 2.98
CA GLY A 238 -2.25 -0.54 3.18
C GLY A 238 -3.22 0.39 2.45
N ALA A 239 -2.71 1.47 1.86
CA ALA A 239 -3.46 2.62 1.34
C ALA A 239 -4.60 3.11 2.24
N THR A 240 -4.47 2.92 3.55
CA THR A 240 -5.48 3.27 4.55
C THR A 240 -4.94 4.36 5.46
N GLN A 241 -5.81 5.22 5.98
CA GLN A 241 -5.43 6.21 6.99
C GLN A 241 -5.71 5.65 8.38
N LEU A 242 -4.64 5.41 9.13
CA LEU A 242 -4.71 4.96 10.53
C LEU A 242 -3.83 5.85 11.38
N MET A 243 -4.05 5.82 12.69
CA MET A 243 -3.20 6.53 13.63
C MET A 243 -1.74 6.04 13.53
N ALA A 244 -0.81 6.98 13.37
CA ALA A 244 0.62 6.73 13.44
C ALA A 244 1.27 7.70 14.42
N ILE A 245 2.41 7.32 14.97
CA ILE A 245 3.25 8.20 15.79
C ILE A 245 4.46 8.59 14.95
N GLN A 246 4.66 9.88 14.75
CA GLN A 246 5.86 10.43 14.14
C GLN A 246 6.95 10.59 15.20
N ILE A 247 8.16 10.17 14.86
CA ILE A 247 9.36 10.28 15.69
C ILE A 247 10.48 10.97 14.91
N ASP A 248 11.42 11.60 15.60
CA ASP A 248 12.62 12.20 14.97
C ASP A 248 13.82 11.24 14.91
N ALA A 249 13.66 10.00 15.40
CA ALA A 249 14.66 8.96 15.24
C ALA A 249 14.73 8.51 13.77
N ALA A 250 15.95 8.30 13.27
CA ALA A 250 16.14 7.79 11.92
C ALA A 250 15.60 6.37 11.76
N ILE A 251 14.71 6.18 10.79
CA ILE A 251 14.23 4.88 10.31
C ILE A 251 14.85 4.60 8.95
N ASN A 252 15.67 3.56 8.89
CA ASN A 252 16.34 3.10 7.67
C ASN A 252 15.74 1.77 7.20
N PRO A 253 15.83 1.46 5.89
CA PRO A 253 15.49 0.13 5.40
C PRO A 253 16.15 -0.98 6.23
N GLY A 254 15.38 -2.02 6.53
CA GLY A 254 15.78 -3.12 7.42
C GLY A 254 15.31 -2.97 8.87
N ASN A 255 15.24 -1.76 9.42
CA ASN A 255 14.69 -1.53 10.77
C ASN A 255 13.17 -1.68 10.82
N SER A 256 12.49 -1.58 9.67
CA SER A 256 11.05 -1.83 9.54
C SER A 256 10.66 -3.17 10.16
N GLY A 257 9.63 -3.14 10.99
CA GLY A 257 9.10 -4.27 11.74
C GLY A 257 9.72 -4.46 13.11
N GLY A 258 10.83 -3.77 13.41
CA GLY A 258 11.45 -3.75 14.73
C GLY A 258 10.64 -2.93 15.74
N PRO A 259 10.87 -3.13 17.06
CA PRO A 259 10.14 -2.40 18.09
C PRO A 259 10.68 -0.98 18.26
N ALA A 260 9.77 -0.05 18.53
CA ALA A 260 10.07 1.22 19.17
C ALA A 260 9.80 1.10 20.67
N ILE A 261 10.84 1.30 21.49
CA ILE A 261 10.83 1.08 22.94
C ILE A 261 10.75 2.43 23.67
N MET A 262 9.85 2.52 24.63
CA MET A 262 9.72 3.61 25.58
C MET A 262 9.85 3.05 27.01
N GLY A 263 10.90 3.45 27.72
CA GLY A 263 11.24 2.83 29.01
C GLY A 263 11.56 1.34 28.82
N ASN A 264 10.73 0.47 29.38
CA ASN A 264 10.85 -0.99 29.25
C ASN A 264 9.73 -1.64 28.43
N LYS A 265 8.91 -0.85 27.72
CA LYS A 265 7.76 -1.33 26.95
C LYS A 265 7.82 -0.89 25.49
N VAL A 266 7.13 -1.62 24.63
CA VAL A 266 6.99 -1.28 23.21
C VAL A 266 5.94 -0.17 23.06
N ALA A 267 6.34 0.97 22.50
CA ALA A 267 5.45 2.07 22.11
C ALA A 267 4.87 1.88 20.69
N GLY A 268 5.52 1.07 19.85
CA GLY A 268 5.02 0.75 18.52
C GLY A 268 5.96 -0.11 17.68
N VAL A 269 5.59 -0.33 16.43
CA VAL A 269 6.41 -1.04 15.42
C VAL A 269 6.95 -0.01 14.44
N ALA A 270 8.27 0.04 14.24
CA ALA A 270 8.87 0.95 13.27
C ALA A 270 8.37 0.64 11.86
N PHE A 271 7.82 1.63 11.17
CA PHE A 271 7.34 1.50 9.81
C PHE A 271 7.58 2.77 9.02
N GLN A 272 7.94 2.61 7.75
CA GLN A 272 7.99 3.66 6.73
C GLN A 272 8.89 4.89 7.03
N ASN A 273 9.48 5.46 5.98
CA ASN A 273 10.04 6.80 6.02
C ASN A 273 9.35 7.62 4.93
N LEU A 274 9.15 8.93 5.17
CA LEU A 274 8.63 9.81 4.14
C LEU A 274 9.78 10.13 3.18
N SER A 275 9.76 9.56 1.97
CA SER A 275 10.81 9.76 0.96
C SER A 275 11.12 11.24 0.76
N GLY A 276 12.36 11.64 1.05
CA GLY A 276 12.85 13.01 0.88
C GLY A 276 12.69 13.93 2.10
N ALA A 277 12.23 13.41 3.25
CA ALA A 277 12.34 14.09 4.53
C ALA A 277 13.44 13.45 5.39
N GLU A 278 14.32 14.27 5.95
CA GLU A 278 15.34 13.81 6.90
C GLU A 278 14.74 13.77 8.31
N ASN A 279 15.12 12.78 9.11
CA ASN A 279 14.72 12.64 10.52
C ASN A 279 13.20 12.62 10.74
N ILE A 280 12.45 11.98 9.84
CA ILE A 280 11.03 11.70 10.01
C ILE A 280 10.83 10.19 9.94
N GLY A 281 10.66 9.56 11.09
CA GLY A 281 10.24 8.17 11.21
C GLY A 281 8.78 8.07 11.62
N TYR A 282 8.14 6.94 11.30
CA TYR A 282 6.83 6.60 11.86
C TYR A 282 6.89 5.27 12.62
N ILE A 283 6.03 5.15 13.62
CA ILE A 283 5.80 3.89 14.35
C ILE A 283 4.30 3.60 14.42
N ILE A 284 3.93 2.34 14.20
CA ILE A 284 2.57 1.83 14.30
C ILE A 284 2.25 1.74 15.80
N PRO A 285 1.27 2.49 16.31
CA PRO A 285 1.06 2.63 17.74
C PRO A 285 0.43 1.38 18.35
N THR A 286 0.65 1.18 19.66
CA THR A 286 0.14 -0.01 20.36
C THR A 286 -1.37 -0.27 20.26
N PRO A 287 -2.29 0.72 20.17
CA PRO A 287 -3.71 0.43 19.95
C PRO A 287 -3.98 -0.26 18.62
N VAL A 288 -3.28 0.12 17.54
CA VAL A 288 -3.39 -0.51 16.22
C VAL A 288 -2.84 -1.93 16.26
N ILE A 289 -1.71 -2.14 16.94
CA ILE A 289 -1.13 -3.47 17.15
C ILE A 289 -2.09 -4.37 17.95
N LYS A 290 -2.67 -3.87 19.04
CA LYS A 290 -3.64 -4.60 19.87
C LYS A 290 -4.89 -4.94 19.07
N HIS A 291 -5.44 -4.00 18.31
CA HIS A 291 -6.59 -4.25 17.44
C HIS A 291 -6.31 -5.38 16.43
N PHE A 292 -5.14 -5.36 15.79
CA PHE A 292 -4.70 -6.42 14.89
C PHE A 292 -4.58 -7.78 15.58
N ILE A 293 -3.87 -7.86 16.71
CA ILE A 293 -3.66 -9.12 17.45
C ILE A 293 -5.00 -9.69 17.92
N THR A 294 -5.83 -8.87 18.58
CA THR A 294 -7.12 -9.31 19.11
C THR A 294 -8.05 -9.80 18.00
N GLY A 295 -8.09 -9.12 16.85
CA GLY A 295 -8.89 -9.58 15.71
C GLY A 295 -8.44 -10.94 15.18
N VAL A 296 -7.13 -11.16 15.08
CA VAL A 296 -6.56 -12.46 14.65
C VAL A 296 -6.84 -13.55 15.69
N GLU A 297 -6.74 -13.26 16.98
CA GLU A 297 -7.00 -14.22 18.05
C GLU A 297 -8.48 -14.64 18.13
N GLU A 298 -9.40 -13.67 17.99
CA GLU A 298 -10.84 -13.91 18.08
C GLU A 298 -11.37 -14.64 16.84
N CYS A 299 -10.87 -14.33 15.64
CA CYS A 299 -11.46 -14.80 14.38
C CYS A 299 -10.59 -15.80 13.62
N GLY A 300 -9.36 -16.07 14.08
CA GLY A 300 -8.35 -16.86 13.38
C GLY A 300 -7.78 -16.21 12.11
N LYS A 301 -8.25 -15.00 11.75
CA LYS A 301 -7.82 -14.24 10.57
C LYS A 301 -7.89 -12.73 10.83
N TYR A 302 -7.18 -11.96 10.03
CA TYR A 302 -7.26 -10.50 10.07
C TYR A 302 -8.66 -10.02 9.64
N ILE A 303 -9.24 -9.10 10.41
CA ILE A 303 -10.63 -8.65 10.27
C ILE A 303 -10.80 -7.27 9.60
N GLY A 304 -9.72 -6.56 9.30
CA GLY A 304 -9.77 -5.21 8.70
C GLY A 304 -10.05 -4.09 9.72
N PHE A 305 -9.97 -2.83 9.26
CA PHE A 305 -10.45 -1.66 10.01
C PHE A 305 -11.82 -1.20 9.52
N CYS A 306 -12.66 -0.77 10.46
CA CYS A 306 -13.99 -0.28 10.15
C CYS A 306 -13.96 1.07 9.46
N ALA A 307 -14.95 1.30 8.58
CA ALA A 307 -15.20 2.60 7.96
C ALA A 307 -16.69 2.93 7.99
N MET A 308 -17.02 4.19 8.26
CA MET A 308 -18.41 4.67 8.20
C MET A 308 -18.88 4.85 6.75
N GLY A 309 -17.94 4.96 5.80
CA GLY A 309 -18.24 5.08 4.37
C GLY A 309 -18.74 6.46 3.95
N VAL A 310 -18.38 7.52 4.68
CA VAL A 310 -18.73 8.89 4.32
C VAL A 310 -17.51 9.69 3.88
N SER A 311 -17.70 10.63 2.97
CA SER A 311 -16.73 11.68 2.69
C SER A 311 -17.27 13.00 3.22
N CYS A 312 -16.45 13.72 3.97
CA CYS A 312 -16.88 14.92 4.68
C CYS A 312 -16.17 16.18 4.17
N GLN A 313 -16.86 17.32 4.31
CA GLN A 313 -16.32 18.65 4.07
C GLN A 313 -16.24 19.41 5.42
N PRO A 314 -15.10 20.06 5.73
CA PRO A 314 -15.00 20.95 6.88
C PRO A 314 -15.99 22.12 6.85
N MET A 315 -16.51 22.49 8.02
CA MET A 315 -17.52 23.53 8.23
C MET A 315 -16.94 24.81 8.85
N GLU A 316 -15.66 25.13 8.60
CA GLU A 316 -14.99 26.30 9.20
C GLU A 316 -15.59 27.64 8.76
N ASN A 317 -16.12 27.71 7.53
CA ASN A 317 -16.74 28.90 7.00
C ASN A 317 -18.09 29.21 7.69
N ALA A 318 -18.20 30.38 8.30
CA ALA A 318 -19.42 30.76 9.04
C ALA A 318 -20.67 30.89 8.17
N GLN A 319 -20.54 31.28 6.89
CA GLN A 319 -21.69 31.36 5.99
C GLN A 319 -22.18 29.98 5.58
N LEU A 320 -21.27 29.02 5.39
CA LEU A 320 -21.61 27.62 5.17
C LEU A 320 -22.44 27.08 6.34
N ARG A 321 -21.99 27.30 7.58
CA ARG A 321 -22.74 26.90 8.79
C ARG A 321 -24.13 27.54 8.86
N ARG A 322 -24.24 28.84 8.58
CA ARG A 322 -25.54 29.53 8.53
C ARG A 322 -26.46 28.99 7.46
N GLY A 323 -25.92 28.66 6.27
CA GLY A 323 -26.68 28.04 5.18
C GLY A 323 -27.29 26.70 5.58
N PHE A 324 -26.59 25.95 6.43
CA PHE A 324 -27.06 24.69 7.02
C PHE A 324 -27.80 24.85 8.36
N GLN A 325 -28.16 26.08 8.74
CA GLN A 325 -28.95 26.40 9.94
C GLN A 325 -28.30 25.92 11.25
N MET A 326 -26.98 25.86 11.28
CA MET A 326 -26.24 25.56 12.51
C MET A 326 -26.30 26.76 13.45
N SER A 327 -26.61 26.49 14.73
CA SER A 327 -26.46 27.50 15.78
C SER A 327 -24.98 27.86 15.99
N PRO A 328 -24.67 29.04 16.58
CA PRO A 328 -23.28 29.45 16.83
C PRO A 328 -22.46 28.46 17.66
N GLU A 329 -23.12 27.66 18.52
CA GLU A 329 -22.52 26.70 19.42
C GLU A 329 -22.28 25.32 18.76
N MET A 330 -22.98 25.04 17.66
CA MET A 330 -22.83 23.78 16.93
C MET A 330 -21.52 23.73 16.14
N THR A 331 -20.90 22.56 16.18
CA THR A 331 -19.74 22.21 15.34
C THR A 331 -19.98 20.88 14.66
N GLY A 332 -19.32 20.65 13.52
CA GLY A 332 -19.43 19.38 12.82
C GLY A 332 -18.85 19.40 11.42
N VAL A 333 -19.11 18.34 10.66
CA VAL A 333 -18.65 18.20 9.27
C VAL A 333 -19.80 17.83 8.34
N LEU A 334 -19.79 18.36 7.12
CA LEU A 334 -20.85 18.15 6.13
C LEU A 334 -20.61 16.89 5.32
N ILE A 335 -21.61 16.02 5.22
CA ILE A 335 -21.55 14.82 4.37
C ILE A 335 -21.68 15.21 2.89
N SER A 336 -20.62 14.95 2.12
CA SER A 336 -20.56 15.23 0.68
C SER A 336 -20.84 14.00 -0.18
N LYS A 337 -20.46 12.80 0.29
CA LYS A 337 -20.64 11.52 -0.40
C LYS A 337 -20.84 10.40 0.62
N ILE A 338 -21.61 9.39 0.26
CA ILE A 338 -21.81 8.18 1.07
C ILE A 338 -21.58 6.96 0.19
N ASN A 339 -20.85 5.97 0.70
CA ASN A 339 -20.58 4.71 0.04
C ASN A 339 -21.87 3.86 0.05
N PRO A 340 -22.38 3.43 -1.12
CA PRO A 340 -23.63 2.67 -1.22
C PRO A 340 -23.65 1.37 -0.40
N LEU A 341 -22.49 0.78 -0.11
CA LEU A 341 -22.39 -0.47 0.64
C LEU A 341 -22.29 -0.29 2.17
N SER A 342 -22.17 0.95 2.64
CA SER A 342 -22.16 1.28 4.07
C SER A 342 -23.57 1.32 4.65
N ASP A 343 -23.72 1.00 5.93
CA ASP A 343 -25.01 1.13 6.63
C ASP A 343 -25.44 2.61 6.72
N ALA A 344 -24.46 3.52 6.79
CA ALA A 344 -24.68 4.97 6.70
C ALA A 344 -25.49 5.38 5.47
N HIS A 345 -25.37 4.68 4.33
CA HIS A 345 -26.15 4.99 3.12
C HIS A 345 -27.66 4.84 3.30
N ARG A 346 -28.09 3.95 4.20
CA ARG A 346 -29.51 3.70 4.47
C ARG A 346 -30.14 4.75 5.39
N ILE A 347 -29.31 5.42 6.20
CA ILE A 347 -29.76 6.21 7.35
C ILE A 347 -29.39 7.69 7.19
N LEU A 348 -28.13 7.95 6.84
CA LEU A 348 -27.60 9.28 6.60
C LEU A 348 -27.89 9.72 5.17
N LYS A 349 -27.87 11.04 4.95
CA LYS A 349 -28.09 11.66 3.67
C LYS A 349 -26.94 12.57 3.32
N LYS A 350 -26.74 12.79 2.02
CA LYS A 350 -25.94 13.91 1.56
C LYS A 350 -26.51 15.18 2.19
N ASP A 351 -25.62 16.09 2.55
CA ASP A 351 -25.94 17.39 3.14
C ASP A 351 -26.38 17.36 4.63
N ASP A 352 -26.36 16.19 5.27
CA ASP A 352 -26.37 16.10 6.75
C ASP A 352 -25.06 16.67 7.31
N VAL A 353 -25.12 17.34 8.46
CA VAL A 353 -23.92 17.76 9.21
C VAL A 353 -23.73 16.83 10.40
N ILE A 354 -22.63 16.08 10.45
CA ILE A 354 -22.31 15.20 11.59
C ILE A 354 -21.79 16.06 12.73
N LEU A 355 -22.51 16.03 13.85
CA LEU A 355 -22.23 16.82 15.05
C LEU A 355 -21.41 16.04 16.08
N SER A 356 -21.69 14.75 16.26
CA SER A 356 -20.95 13.88 17.19
C SER A 356 -20.97 12.42 16.77
N PHE A 357 -19.96 11.69 17.22
CA PHE A 357 -19.82 10.25 17.09
C PHE A 357 -19.60 9.65 18.48
N ASP A 358 -20.43 8.70 18.91
CA ASP A 358 -20.44 8.11 20.26
C ASP A 358 -20.37 9.18 21.37
N ASN A 359 -21.21 10.21 21.24
CA ASN A 359 -21.26 11.36 22.14
C ASN A 359 -19.99 12.24 22.19
N VAL A 360 -19.01 11.98 21.33
CA VAL A 360 -17.82 12.83 21.16
C VAL A 360 -18.11 13.89 20.10
N SER A 361 -18.14 15.16 20.49
CA SER A 361 -18.39 16.29 19.58
C SER A 361 -17.29 16.44 18.54
N ILE A 362 -17.69 16.59 17.28
CA ILE A 362 -16.81 16.79 16.13
C ILE A 362 -16.70 18.30 15.86
N ALA A 363 -15.48 18.81 15.75
CA ALA A 363 -15.24 20.20 15.41
C ALA A 363 -15.41 20.49 13.91
N ASN A 364 -15.44 21.77 13.55
CA ASN A 364 -15.62 22.23 12.17
C ASN A 364 -14.50 21.80 11.21
N ASP A 365 -13.33 21.46 11.72
CA ASP A 365 -12.19 20.93 10.97
C ASP A 365 -12.19 19.38 10.89
N GLY A 366 -13.21 18.72 11.45
CA GLY A 366 -13.32 17.26 11.49
C GLY A 366 -12.53 16.60 12.62
N THR A 367 -12.00 17.37 13.57
CA THR A 367 -11.25 16.81 14.70
C THR A 367 -12.12 16.58 15.93
N VAL A 368 -11.71 15.62 16.77
CA VAL A 368 -12.25 15.31 18.09
C VAL A 368 -11.18 15.47 19.17
N PRO A 369 -11.54 15.71 20.44
CA PRO A 369 -10.59 15.66 21.55
C PRO A 369 -9.92 14.28 21.62
N PHE A 370 -8.60 14.25 21.78
CA PHE A 370 -7.83 13.00 21.86
C PHE A 370 -7.25 12.76 23.26
N ARG A 371 -6.24 13.55 23.65
CA ARG A 371 -5.61 13.49 24.98
C ARG A 371 -5.10 14.87 25.38
N ASN A 372 -5.19 15.22 26.66
CA ASN A 372 -4.78 16.54 27.17
C ASN A 372 -5.34 17.70 26.32
N ARG A 373 -4.49 18.37 25.54
CA ARG A 373 -4.84 19.47 24.62
C ARG A 373 -4.70 19.10 23.13
N GLU A 374 -4.50 17.82 22.83
CA GLU A 374 -4.35 17.29 21.48
C GLU A 374 -5.72 16.95 20.87
N ARG A 375 -5.81 17.10 19.55
CA ARG A 375 -6.98 16.78 18.75
C ARG A 375 -6.57 15.84 17.62
N ILE A 376 -7.47 14.94 17.23
CA ILE A 376 -7.25 13.95 16.15
C ILE A 376 -8.46 13.93 15.23
N THR A 377 -8.35 13.48 13.98
CA THR A 377 -9.54 13.35 13.12
C THR A 377 -10.51 12.32 13.70
N PHE A 378 -11.82 12.54 13.50
CA PHE A 378 -12.84 11.65 14.05
C PHE A 378 -12.78 10.23 13.45
N ASP A 379 -12.13 10.03 12.29
CA ASP A 379 -11.89 8.72 11.68
C ASP A 379 -11.20 7.75 12.64
N TYR A 380 -10.37 8.25 13.57
CA TYR A 380 -9.76 7.44 14.61
C TYR A 380 -10.81 6.69 15.47
N LEU A 381 -11.91 7.36 15.83
CA LEU A 381 -12.98 6.74 16.62
C LEU A 381 -13.68 5.63 15.82
N VAL A 382 -13.81 5.83 14.51
CA VAL A 382 -14.44 4.87 13.59
C VAL A 382 -13.53 3.66 13.36
N SER A 383 -12.25 3.89 13.09
CA SER A 383 -11.31 2.82 12.73
C SER A 383 -11.07 1.85 13.89
N MET A 384 -11.14 2.33 15.13
CA MET A 384 -10.90 1.52 16.33
C MET A 384 -12.10 0.64 16.75
N LYS A 385 -13.24 0.77 16.06
CA LYS A 385 -14.43 -0.06 16.29
C LYS A 385 -14.25 -1.45 15.70
N LYS A 386 -14.84 -2.45 16.36
CA LYS A 386 -14.87 -3.81 15.82
C LYS A 386 -15.89 -3.92 14.68
N PRO A 387 -15.68 -4.81 13.71
CA PRO A 387 -16.70 -5.14 12.72
C PRO A 387 -18.04 -5.49 13.37
N ASP A 388 -19.12 -5.02 12.77
CA ASP A 388 -20.51 -5.17 13.21
C ASP A 388 -20.86 -4.45 14.53
N GLU A 389 -19.94 -3.68 15.10
CA GLU A 389 -20.23 -2.79 16.22
C GLU A 389 -21.11 -1.61 15.75
N THR A 390 -22.01 -1.16 16.63
CA THR A 390 -22.85 0.01 16.38
C THR A 390 -22.20 1.27 16.96
N ALA A 391 -22.42 2.39 16.29
CA ALA A 391 -22.01 3.72 16.75
C ALA A 391 -23.19 4.69 16.70
N LEU A 392 -23.26 5.55 17.71
CA LEU A 392 -24.27 6.59 17.83
C LEU A 392 -23.80 7.85 17.10
N VAL A 393 -24.50 8.23 16.04
CA VAL A 393 -24.15 9.38 15.20
C VAL A 393 -25.24 10.43 15.30
N LYS A 394 -24.89 11.59 15.83
CA LYS A 394 -25.77 12.76 15.90
C LYS A 394 -25.53 13.64 14.69
N VAL A 395 -26.59 14.01 13.99
CA VAL A 395 -26.52 14.85 12.80
C VAL A 395 -27.51 16.01 12.85
N LEU A 396 -27.19 17.11 12.17
CA LEU A 396 -28.12 18.18 11.84
C LEU A 396 -28.63 17.94 10.42
N ARG A 397 -29.96 17.82 10.27
CA ARG A 397 -30.64 17.70 8.98
C ARG A 397 -31.74 18.74 8.93
N GLU A 398 -31.68 19.63 7.94
CA GLU A 398 -32.69 20.70 7.75
C GLU A 398 -32.92 21.53 9.04
N GLY A 399 -31.84 21.84 9.76
CA GLY A 399 -31.88 22.62 11.01
C GLY A 399 -32.39 21.86 12.24
N LYS A 400 -32.71 20.56 12.13
CA LYS A 400 -33.13 19.72 13.25
C LYS A 400 -32.09 18.66 13.58
N GLU A 401 -31.86 18.45 14.88
CA GLU A 401 -30.98 17.40 15.34
C GLU A 401 -31.68 16.03 15.22
N HIS A 402 -30.93 15.06 14.72
CA HIS A 402 -31.31 13.66 14.67
C HIS A 402 -30.19 12.81 15.25
N GLU A 403 -30.55 11.66 15.80
CA GLU A 403 -29.61 10.71 16.35
C GLU A 403 -29.90 9.34 15.76
N PHE A 404 -28.85 8.68 15.27
CA PHE A 404 -28.95 7.44 14.54
C PHE A 404 -27.91 6.44 15.04
N SER A 405 -28.29 5.16 15.09
CA SER A 405 -27.36 4.06 15.31
C SER A 405 -26.93 3.51 13.96
N ILE A 406 -25.62 3.43 13.71
CA ILE A 406 -25.04 2.93 12.45
C ILE A 406 -24.13 1.75 12.75
N THR A 407 -24.29 0.66 12.01
CA THR A 407 -23.37 -0.49 12.08
C THR A 407 -22.14 -0.26 11.22
N LEU A 408 -20.97 -0.46 11.81
CA LEU A 408 -19.68 -0.24 11.15
C LEU A 408 -19.08 -1.57 10.67
N LYS A 409 -18.45 -1.53 9.51
CA LYS A 409 -17.75 -2.67 8.92
C LYS A 409 -16.60 -2.19 8.03
N PRO A 410 -15.62 -3.05 7.74
CA PRO A 410 -14.66 -2.79 6.68
C PRO A 410 -15.37 -2.60 5.34
N LEU A 411 -14.91 -1.64 4.54
CA LEU A 411 -15.48 -1.33 3.23
C LEU A 411 -14.46 -1.62 2.13
N GLN A 412 -14.84 -2.49 1.20
CA GLN A 412 -14.01 -2.79 0.04
C GLN A 412 -14.21 -1.74 -1.06
N PRO A 413 -13.13 -1.20 -1.65
CA PRO A 413 -13.22 -0.31 -2.79
C PRO A 413 -13.64 -1.08 -4.05
N LEU A 414 -14.24 -0.38 -5.03
CA LEU A 414 -14.59 -0.99 -6.32
C LEU A 414 -13.36 -1.46 -7.09
N VAL A 415 -12.29 -0.66 -7.03
CA VAL A 415 -10.97 -1.01 -7.58
C VAL A 415 -10.03 -1.23 -6.39
N PRO A 416 -9.65 -2.49 -6.11
CA PRO A 416 -8.71 -2.81 -5.05
C PRO A 416 -7.40 -2.02 -5.18
N VAL A 417 -6.96 -1.41 -4.08
CA VAL A 417 -5.74 -0.58 -4.06
C VAL A 417 -4.47 -1.44 -3.98
N HIS A 418 -4.56 -2.57 -3.29
CA HIS A 418 -3.50 -3.56 -3.16
C HIS A 418 -4.10 -4.97 -3.18
N GLN A 419 -3.31 -5.94 -3.66
CA GLN A 419 -3.64 -7.37 -3.69
C GLN A 419 -2.37 -8.17 -3.44
N PHE A 420 -1.89 -8.13 -2.20
CA PHE A 420 -0.74 -8.93 -1.78
C PHE A 420 -1.16 -10.34 -1.42
N ASP A 421 -0.22 -11.27 -1.50
CA ASP A 421 -0.36 -12.67 -1.08
C ASP A 421 -1.50 -13.43 -1.78
N GLN A 422 -1.99 -12.88 -2.91
CA GLN A 422 -3.04 -13.44 -3.75
C GLN A 422 -2.65 -13.33 -5.21
N LEU A 423 -2.94 -14.38 -6.00
CA LEU A 423 -2.77 -14.34 -7.44
C LEU A 423 -3.92 -13.56 -8.08
N PRO A 424 -3.65 -12.70 -9.08
CA PRO A 424 -4.69 -11.98 -9.79
C PRO A 424 -5.60 -12.94 -10.56
N SER A 425 -6.91 -12.78 -10.39
CA SER A 425 -7.90 -13.53 -11.15
C SER A 425 -7.82 -13.16 -12.64
N TYR A 426 -7.96 -14.15 -13.51
CA TYR A 426 -8.01 -13.92 -14.95
C TYR A 426 -8.83 -15.00 -15.68
N TYR A 427 -9.36 -14.63 -16.84
CA TYR A 427 -10.03 -15.53 -17.76
C TYR A 427 -9.63 -15.21 -19.20
N ILE A 428 -9.39 -16.24 -20.02
CA ILE A 428 -8.98 -16.10 -21.41
C ILE A 428 -9.98 -16.83 -22.29
N PHE A 429 -10.56 -16.12 -23.25
CA PHE A 429 -11.46 -16.70 -24.25
C PHE A 429 -11.17 -16.11 -25.62
N ALA A 430 -10.94 -16.95 -26.63
CA ALA A 430 -10.56 -16.57 -27.99
C ALA A 430 -9.38 -15.58 -28.07
N GLY A 431 -8.45 -15.67 -27.12
CA GLY A 431 -7.28 -14.78 -27.00
C GLY A 431 -7.55 -13.46 -26.27
N PHE A 432 -8.79 -13.10 -25.98
CA PHE A 432 -9.09 -11.96 -25.11
C PHE A 432 -8.76 -12.30 -23.67
N VAL A 433 -7.94 -11.46 -23.03
CA VAL A 433 -7.53 -11.63 -21.64
C VAL A 433 -8.37 -10.72 -20.75
N PHE A 434 -9.25 -11.30 -19.95
CA PHE A 434 -10.12 -10.60 -19.02
C PHE A 434 -9.54 -10.61 -17.62
N VAL A 435 -9.49 -9.44 -16.98
CA VAL A 435 -9.03 -9.27 -15.59
C VAL A 435 -9.93 -8.27 -14.87
N PRO A 436 -10.07 -8.34 -13.53
CA PRO A 436 -10.63 -7.26 -12.75
C PRO A 436 -9.62 -6.09 -12.73
N LEU A 437 -10.09 -4.86 -12.92
CA LEU A 437 -9.25 -3.69 -12.75
C LEU A 437 -8.87 -3.54 -11.27
N THR A 438 -7.57 -3.40 -11.02
CA THR A 438 -6.98 -3.16 -9.70
C THR A 438 -5.95 -2.03 -9.83
N GLN A 439 -5.61 -1.33 -8.75
CA GLN A 439 -4.51 -0.36 -8.82
C GLN A 439 -3.15 -1.03 -9.07
N PRO A 440 -2.84 -2.24 -8.54
CA PRO A 440 -1.64 -2.98 -8.93
C PRO A 440 -1.53 -3.21 -10.45
N TYR A 441 -2.65 -3.45 -11.14
CA TYR A 441 -2.67 -3.47 -12.61
C TYR A 441 -2.23 -2.13 -13.21
N LEU A 442 -2.78 -1.00 -12.71
CA LEU A 442 -2.38 0.34 -13.15
C LEU A 442 -0.91 0.64 -12.80
N HIS A 443 -0.38 0.14 -11.70
CA HIS A 443 1.02 0.33 -11.30
C HIS A 443 2.02 -0.36 -12.24
N GLU A 444 1.60 -1.33 -13.07
CA GLU A 444 2.47 -1.93 -14.09
C GLU A 444 2.89 -0.90 -15.18
N TYR A 445 2.20 0.24 -15.31
CA TYR A 445 2.61 1.35 -16.18
C TYR A 445 3.77 2.20 -15.61
N GLY A 446 4.33 1.79 -14.47
CA GLY A 446 5.52 2.39 -13.85
C GLY A 446 5.20 3.36 -12.72
N GLU A 447 6.25 4.03 -12.20
CA GLU A 447 6.12 4.93 -11.05
C GLU A 447 5.17 6.11 -11.30
N ASP A 448 5.09 6.58 -12.54
CA ASP A 448 4.19 7.67 -12.98
C ASP A 448 2.87 7.16 -13.59
N TRP A 449 2.39 6.00 -13.11
CA TRP A 449 1.18 5.35 -13.62
C TRP A 449 -0.03 6.29 -13.71
N TYR A 450 -0.14 7.28 -12.81
CA TYR A 450 -1.24 8.24 -12.83
C TYR A 450 -1.32 9.00 -14.16
N ASN A 451 -0.17 9.29 -14.78
CA ASN A 451 -0.08 10.00 -16.05
C ASN A 451 0.10 9.05 -17.25
N THR A 452 0.66 7.85 -17.05
CA THR A 452 0.97 6.92 -18.15
C THR A 452 -0.11 5.87 -18.40
N SER A 453 -0.93 5.53 -17.40
CA SER A 453 -2.05 4.60 -17.57
C SER A 453 -3.23 5.22 -18.32
N PRO A 454 -4.13 4.39 -18.89
CA PRO A 454 -5.33 4.88 -19.58
C PRO A 454 -6.18 5.77 -18.68
N ARG A 455 -6.41 7.02 -19.12
CA ARG A 455 -7.09 8.04 -18.32
C ARG A 455 -8.49 7.61 -17.87
N SER A 456 -9.23 6.88 -18.72
CA SER A 456 -10.57 6.38 -18.39
C SER A 456 -10.51 5.41 -17.21
N LEU A 457 -9.61 4.41 -17.25
CA LEU A 457 -9.43 3.44 -16.18
C LEU A 457 -8.92 4.08 -14.89
N CYS A 458 -7.91 4.97 -15.00
CA CYS A 458 -7.36 5.71 -13.87
C CYS A 458 -8.43 6.54 -13.15
N MET A 459 -9.23 7.31 -13.90
CA MET A 459 -10.29 8.14 -13.33
C MET A 459 -11.35 7.33 -12.60
N ARG A 460 -11.70 6.16 -13.13
CA ARG A 460 -12.68 5.25 -12.52
C ARG A 460 -12.14 4.61 -11.26
N ALA A 461 -10.89 4.14 -11.30
CA ALA A 461 -10.20 3.60 -10.13
C ALA A 461 -10.15 4.57 -8.93
N LEU A 462 -10.09 5.87 -9.21
CA LEU A 462 -9.98 6.91 -8.18
C LEU A 462 -11.33 7.46 -7.70
N LYS A 463 -12.41 7.34 -8.48
CA LYS A 463 -13.67 8.06 -8.21
C LYS A 463 -14.89 7.18 -8.02
N ASP A 464 -14.93 6.04 -8.71
CA ASP A 464 -16.11 5.19 -8.73
C ASP A 464 -16.24 4.43 -7.39
N LEU A 465 -17.47 4.27 -6.94
CA LEU A 465 -17.81 3.46 -5.76
C LEU A 465 -18.59 2.23 -6.18
N PRO A 466 -18.46 1.13 -5.44
CA PRO A 466 -19.23 -0.06 -5.73
C PRO A 466 -20.72 0.20 -5.46
N LYS A 467 -21.56 -0.30 -6.35
CA LYS A 467 -23.03 -0.25 -6.23
C LYS A 467 -23.60 -1.52 -5.61
N LYS A 468 -22.89 -2.65 -5.76
CA LYS A 468 -23.26 -3.96 -5.24
C LYS A 468 -22.07 -4.61 -4.54
N ALA A 469 -22.33 -5.49 -3.57
CA ALA A 469 -21.28 -6.30 -2.94
C ALA A 469 -20.61 -7.20 -3.99
N GLY A 470 -19.28 -7.31 -3.94
CA GLY A 470 -18.51 -8.13 -4.88
C GLY A 470 -18.48 -7.62 -6.33
N GLN A 471 -18.91 -6.38 -6.58
CA GLN A 471 -18.82 -5.76 -7.91
C GLN A 471 -17.34 -5.54 -8.29
N GLN A 472 -16.99 -5.85 -9.54
CA GLN A 472 -15.68 -5.59 -10.10
C GLN A 472 -15.80 -4.89 -11.46
N LEU A 473 -14.80 -4.07 -11.80
CA LEU A 473 -14.66 -3.53 -13.15
C LEU A 473 -13.85 -4.50 -14.00
N VAL A 474 -14.53 -5.34 -14.78
CA VAL A 474 -13.85 -6.31 -15.65
C VAL A 474 -13.40 -5.63 -16.94
N ILE A 475 -12.12 -5.75 -17.26
CA ILE A 475 -11.53 -5.17 -18.47
C ILE A 475 -10.96 -6.25 -19.39
N VAL A 476 -10.92 -5.95 -20.68
CA VAL A 476 -10.03 -6.66 -21.62
C VAL A 476 -8.64 -6.08 -21.43
N SER A 477 -7.72 -6.78 -20.79
CA SER A 477 -6.35 -6.28 -20.60
C SER A 477 -5.57 -6.24 -21.91
N GLN A 478 -5.71 -7.27 -22.74
CA GLN A 478 -4.97 -7.42 -23.99
C GLN A 478 -5.63 -8.48 -24.87
N VAL A 479 -5.20 -8.56 -26.13
CA VAL A 479 -5.64 -9.56 -27.10
C VAL A 479 -4.43 -10.37 -27.57
N LEU A 480 -4.45 -11.67 -27.30
CA LEU A 480 -3.49 -12.64 -27.82
C LEU A 480 -3.87 -12.98 -29.26
N MET A 481 -3.09 -12.47 -30.19
CA MET A 481 -3.42 -12.50 -31.62
C MET A 481 -3.58 -13.91 -32.20
N ASP A 482 -4.69 -14.08 -32.92
CA ASP A 482 -5.04 -15.28 -33.68
C ASP A 482 -6.04 -14.93 -34.78
N ASP A 483 -6.22 -15.82 -35.77
CA ASP A 483 -7.12 -15.59 -36.90
C ASP A 483 -8.56 -15.29 -36.40
N ILE A 484 -9.01 -15.95 -35.33
CA ILE A 484 -10.35 -15.77 -34.74
C ILE A 484 -10.64 -14.35 -34.24
N ASN A 485 -9.60 -13.56 -33.91
CA ASN A 485 -9.72 -12.22 -33.33
C ASN A 485 -9.08 -11.12 -34.20
N THR A 486 -8.86 -11.42 -35.49
CA THR A 486 -8.38 -10.45 -36.48
C THR A 486 -9.30 -9.22 -36.54
N GLY A 487 -8.72 -8.02 -36.51
CA GLY A 487 -9.44 -6.74 -36.48
C GLY A 487 -9.76 -6.23 -35.07
N TYR A 488 -9.53 -7.03 -34.03
CA TYR A 488 -9.75 -6.66 -32.62
C TYR A 488 -8.47 -6.35 -31.85
N GLU A 489 -7.34 -6.20 -32.54
CA GLU A 489 -5.99 -6.11 -31.94
C GLU A 489 -5.81 -4.93 -30.99
N ARG A 490 -6.62 -3.89 -31.18
CA ARG A 490 -6.58 -2.64 -30.41
C ARG A 490 -7.67 -2.55 -29.34
N LEU A 491 -8.49 -3.59 -29.16
CA LEU A 491 -9.53 -3.62 -28.14
C LEU A 491 -8.97 -4.10 -26.80
N ALA A 492 -7.99 -3.36 -26.28
CA ALA A 492 -7.39 -3.55 -24.97
C ALA A 492 -7.70 -2.35 -24.08
N GLU A 493 -7.63 -2.55 -22.76
CA GLU A 493 -7.85 -1.54 -21.72
C GLU A 493 -9.28 -0.96 -21.69
N LEU A 494 -10.25 -1.74 -22.20
CA LEU A 494 -11.67 -1.37 -22.25
C LEU A 494 -12.47 -2.22 -21.26
N GLN A 495 -13.46 -1.64 -20.59
CA GLN A 495 -14.35 -2.41 -19.70
C GLN A 495 -15.35 -3.23 -20.51
N VAL A 496 -15.54 -4.49 -20.13
CA VAL A 496 -16.68 -5.29 -20.58
C VAL A 496 -17.92 -4.89 -19.77
N LYS A 497 -18.94 -4.35 -20.44
CA LYS A 497 -20.20 -3.94 -19.81
C LYS A 497 -21.23 -5.04 -19.84
N LYS A 498 -21.36 -5.70 -21.00
CA LYS A 498 -22.40 -6.71 -21.23
C LYS A 498 -21.87 -7.90 -22.00
N VAL A 499 -22.48 -9.07 -21.75
CA VAL A 499 -22.36 -10.27 -22.57
C VAL A 499 -23.76 -10.64 -23.05
N ASN A 500 -23.96 -10.71 -24.36
CA ASN A 500 -25.27 -10.99 -24.98
C ASN A 500 -26.42 -10.13 -24.40
N GLY A 501 -26.14 -8.85 -24.11
CA GLY A 501 -27.11 -7.90 -23.54
C GLY A 501 -27.26 -7.95 -22.01
N VAL A 502 -26.64 -8.91 -21.31
CA VAL A 502 -26.68 -9.02 -19.84
C VAL A 502 -25.51 -8.26 -19.22
N GLU A 503 -25.79 -7.40 -18.22
CA GLU A 503 -24.75 -6.64 -17.52
C GLU A 503 -23.78 -7.53 -16.72
N VAL A 504 -22.49 -7.19 -16.79
CA VAL A 504 -21.42 -7.89 -16.07
C VAL A 504 -21.22 -7.28 -14.69
N ASP A 505 -21.36 -8.09 -13.65
CA ASP A 505 -21.15 -7.64 -12.25
C ASP A 505 -19.69 -7.81 -11.80
N ASN A 506 -19.04 -8.89 -12.19
CA ASN A 506 -17.64 -9.23 -11.83
C ASN A 506 -17.05 -10.29 -12.78
N LEU A 507 -15.77 -10.64 -12.62
CA LEU A 507 -15.09 -11.55 -13.54
C LEU A 507 -15.68 -12.96 -13.53
N ARG A 508 -16.12 -13.45 -12.37
CA ARG A 508 -16.80 -14.75 -12.27
C ARG A 508 -18.11 -14.74 -13.05
N HIS A 509 -18.92 -13.68 -12.90
CA HIS A 509 -20.15 -13.52 -13.65
C HIS A 509 -19.87 -13.46 -15.17
N LEU A 510 -18.83 -12.74 -15.60
CA LEU A 510 -18.40 -12.74 -17.01
C LEU A 510 -18.10 -14.16 -17.50
N CYS A 511 -17.28 -14.91 -16.76
CA CYS A 511 -16.91 -16.28 -17.11
C CYS A 511 -18.15 -17.18 -17.25
N GLN A 512 -19.09 -17.08 -16.32
CA GLN A 512 -20.34 -17.85 -16.36
C GLN A 512 -21.20 -17.50 -17.58
N LEU A 513 -21.32 -16.21 -17.92
CA LEU A 513 -22.09 -15.78 -19.09
C LEU A 513 -21.48 -16.29 -20.40
N ILE A 514 -20.15 -16.31 -20.50
CA ILE A 514 -19.45 -16.81 -21.70
C ILE A 514 -19.55 -18.33 -21.78
N GLU A 515 -19.23 -19.07 -20.71
CA GLU A 515 -19.26 -20.54 -20.74
C GLU A 515 -20.66 -21.10 -20.96
N ASN A 516 -21.70 -20.44 -20.43
CA ASN A 516 -23.10 -20.82 -20.61
C ASN A 516 -23.73 -20.29 -21.91
N CYS A 517 -22.94 -19.67 -22.79
CA CYS A 517 -23.42 -19.19 -24.08
C CYS A 517 -23.99 -20.35 -24.90
N ASN A 518 -25.27 -20.23 -25.26
CA ASN A 518 -26.01 -21.23 -26.04
C ASN A 518 -26.39 -20.74 -27.44
N THR A 519 -26.01 -19.51 -27.78
CA THR A 519 -26.15 -18.92 -29.11
C THR A 519 -24.93 -19.22 -29.96
N GLU A 520 -25.09 -19.18 -31.28
CA GLU A 520 -23.97 -19.32 -32.22
C GLU A 520 -23.01 -18.13 -32.12
N GLU A 521 -23.56 -16.94 -31.93
CA GLU A 521 -22.81 -15.69 -31.77
C GLU A 521 -22.69 -15.32 -30.30
N LEU A 522 -21.46 -15.02 -29.87
CA LEU A 522 -21.14 -14.39 -28.60
C LEU A 522 -20.88 -12.90 -28.86
N ARG A 523 -21.62 -12.03 -28.19
CA ARG A 523 -21.47 -10.58 -28.24
C ARG A 523 -20.96 -10.03 -26.92
N LEU A 524 -19.91 -9.22 -26.97
CA LEU A 524 -19.41 -8.45 -25.82
C LEU A 524 -19.52 -6.95 -26.14
N ASP A 525 -20.22 -6.19 -25.30
CA ASP A 525 -20.31 -4.74 -25.42
C ASP A 525 -19.30 -4.09 -24.46
N LEU A 526 -18.47 -3.18 -24.97
CA LEU A 526 -17.37 -2.53 -24.25
C LEU A 526 -17.61 -1.03 -24.08
N ASP A 527 -17.11 -0.46 -22.97
CA ASP A 527 -17.07 0.99 -22.66
C ASP A 527 -18.31 1.77 -23.14
N ASP A 528 -19.43 1.59 -22.42
CA ASP A 528 -20.72 2.26 -22.66
C ASP A 528 -21.30 2.03 -24.07
N ASP A 529 -21.11 0.81 -24.58
CA ASP A 529 -21.60 0.31 -25.89
C ASP A 529 -20.95 0.98 -27.12
N GLU A 530 -19.81 1.68 -26.95
CA GLU A 530 -19.09 2.32 -28.07
C GLU A 530 -18.29 1.35 -28.95
N ARG A 531 -17.98 0.15 -28.42
CA ARG A 531 -17.25 -0.91 -29.13
C ARG A 531 -17.90 -2.26 -28.85
N VAL A 532 -17.86 -3.14 -29.85
CA VAL A 532 -18.49 -4.46 -29.77
C VAL A 532 -17.53 -5.51 -30.32
N ILE A 533 -17.43 -6.64 -29.63
CA ILE A 533 -16.79 -7.86 -30.12
C ILE A 533 -17.90 -8.86 -30.44
N ILE A 534 -17.84 -9.47 -31.62
CA ILE A 534 -18.73 -10.57 -32.03
C ILE A 534 -17.87 -11.74 -32.47
N LEU A 535 -18.13 -12.92 -31.90
CA LEU A 535 -17.40 -14.15 -32.21
C LEU A 535 -18.38 -15.30 -32.44
N ASN A 536 -18.05 -16.20 -33.36
CA ASN A 536 -18.69 -17.51 -33.39
C ASN A 536 -18.22 -18.31 -32.16
N TYR A 537 -19.15 -18.67 -31.27
CA TYR A 537 -18.83 -19.23 -29.95
C TYR A 537 -18.06 -20.56 -30.02
N GLN A 538 -18.47 -21.47 -30.91
CA GLN A 538 -17.81 -22.77 -31.05
C GLN A 538 -16.39 -22.64 -31.59
N SER A 539 -16.21 -21.78 -32.60
CA SER A 539 -14.90 -21.51 -33.19
C SER A 539 -13.96 -20.84 -32.19
N ALA A 540 -14.49 -19.88 -31.42
CA ALA A 540 -13.79 -19.21 -30.33
C ALA A 540 -13.32 -20.18 -29.22
N LYS A 541 -14.17 -21.13 -28.83
CA LYS A 541 -13.83 -22.16 -27.83
C LYS A 541 -12.69 -23.05 -28.30
N ILE A 542 -12.71 -23.49 -29.56
CA ILE A 542 -11.64 -24.29 -30.16
C ILE A 542 -10.33 -23.48 -30.24
N ALA A 543 -10.41 -22.24 -30.72
CA ALA A 543 -9.25 -21.36 -30.89
C ALA A 543 -8.55 -21.07 -29.55
N THR A 544 -9.30 -20.93 -28.46
CA THR A 544 -8.75 -20.70 -27.10
C THR A 544 -7.65 -21.70 -26.76
N SER A 545 -7.90 -23.01 -26.94
CA SER A 545 -6.92 -24.06 -26.63
C SER A 545 -5.63 -23.94 -27.47
N LEU A 546 -5.76 -23.56 -28.74
CA LEU A 546 -4.62 -23.38 -29.65
C LEU A 546 -3.78 -22.16 -29.25
N ILE A 547 -4.45 -21.06 -28.88
CA ILE A 547 -3.80 -19.81 -28.45
C ILE A 547 -3.01 -20.05 -27.16
N LEU A 548 -3.60 -20.69 -26.16
CA LEU A 548 -2.91 -20.99 -24.89
C LEU A 548 -1.63 -21.80 -25.13
N LYS A 549 -1.69 -22.82 -26.00
CA LYS A 549 -0.52 -23.62 -26.37
C LYS A 549 0.55 -22.78 -27.06
N ARG A 550 0.18 -21.89 -27.99
CA ARG A 550 1.12 -21.00 -28.70
C ARG A 550 1.82 -20.04 -27.74
N HIS A 551 1.08 -19.47 -26.79
CA HIS A 551 1.57 -18.51 -25.81
C HIS A 551 2.15 -19.17 -24.53
N ARG A 552 2.16 -20.51 -24.46
CA ARG A 552 2.65 -21.29 -23.31
C ARG A 552 1.96 -20.91 -21.99
N ILE A 553 0.65 -20.67 -22.07
CA ILE A 553 -0.19 -20.37 -20.92
C ILE A 553 -0.76 -21.68 -20.40
N ALA A 554 -0.55 -21.96 -19.11
CA ALA A 554 -0.90 -23.25 -18.51
C ALA A 554 -2.42 -23.49 -18.42
N SER A 555 -3.20 -22.44 -18.16
CA SER A 555 -4.66 -22.51 -18.01
C SER A 555 -5.31 -21.27 -18.59
N ALA A 556 -6.51 -21.44 -19.16
CA ALA A 556 -7.36 -20.34 -19.63
C ALA A 556 -7.89 -19.50 -18.47
N ILE A 557 -7.96 -20.07 -17.27
CA ILE A 557 -8.70 -19.52 -16.14
C ILE A 557 -7.87 -19.66 -14.86
N SER A 558 -7.93 -18.66 -13.99
CA SER A 558 -7.33 -18.71 -12.66
C SER A 558 -8.07 -19.68 -11.73
N SER A 559 -7.37 -20.21 -10.73
CA SER A 559 -7.89 -21.28 -9.85
C SER A 559 -9.08 -20.86 -8.99
N ASP A 560 -9.14 -19.59 -8.59
CA ASP A 560 -10.26 -19.03 -7.81
C ASP A 560 -11.58 -19.11 -8.55
N LEU A 561 -11.58 -18.98 -9.89
CA LEU A 561 -12.79 -19.03 -10.71
C LEU A 561 -13.28 -20.45 -11.01
N LEU A 562 -12.43 -21.48 -10.84
CA LEU A 562 -12.79 -22.89 -10.99
C LEU A 562 -13.60 -23.44 -9.82
N ILE A 563 -13.45 -22.84 -8.63
CA ILE A 563 -14.13 -23.28 -7.42
C ILE A 563 -15.56 -22.72 -7.44
N GLU A 564 -16.56 -23.60 -7.46
CA GLU A 564 -17.93 -23.25 -7.05
C GLU A 564 -17.90 -22.92 -5.55
N GLN A 565 -17.87 -21.64 -5.20
CA GLN A 565 -18.17 -21.27 -3.83
C GLN A 565 -19.68 -21.48 -3.62
N ASN A 566 -20.04 -22.53 -2.86
CA ASN A 566 -21.35 -22.61 -2.25
C ASN A 566 -21.61 -21.28 -1.52
N PRO A 567 -22.72 -20.57 -1.78
CA PRO A 567 -22.96 -19.25 -1.21
C PRO A 567 -23.45 -19.35 0.24
N VAL A 568 -22.72 -20.03 1.13
CA VAL A 568 -22.89 -19.97 2.59
C VAL A 568 -21.59 -20.45 3.26
N THR A 569 -20.65 -19.54 3.58
CA THR A 569 -19.73 -19.60 4.75
C THR A 569 -18.68 -18.47 4.69
N GLU A 570 -19.08 -17.20 4.68
CA GLU A 570 -18.14 -16.10 5.00
C GLU A 570 -18.67 -15.09 6.03
N LEU A 571 -19.87 -15.30 6.59
CA LEU A 571 -20.49 -14.39 7.55
C LEU A 571 -21.05 -15.08 8.81
N ALA A 572 -20.67 -16.33 9.11
CA ALA A 572 -21.28 -17.10 10.21
C ALA A 572 -20.29 -17.77 11.19
N SER A 573 -19.05 -17.27 11.32
CA SER A 573 -18.10 -17.81 12.31
C SER A 573 -17.72 -16.84 13.44
N CYS A 574 -18.38 -15.68 13.56
CA CYS A 574 -18.15 -14.75 14.68
C CYS A 574 -19.26 -14.75 15.74
N SER A 575 -20.19 -15.71 15.70
CA SER A 575 -21.27 -15.83 16.69
C SER A 575 -21.48 -17.27 17.13
N ALA A 576 -20.46 -17.86 17.76
CA ALA A 576 -20.58 -18.96 18.73
C ALA A 576 -19.18 -19.41 19.17
N VAL A 577 -18.69 -18.86 20.29
CA VAL A 577 -18.23 -19.56 21.52
C VAL A 577 -18.07 -18.51 22.61
#